data_AF-A0A8T5PZD6-F1
#
_entry.id   AF-A0A8T5PZD6-F1
#
_cell.length_a   1.000
_cell.length_b   1.000
_cell.length_c   1.000
_cell.angle_alpha   90.00
_cell.angle_beta   90.00
_cell.angle_gamma   90.00
#
_symmetry.space_group_name_H-M   'P 1'
#
loop_
_entity.id
_entity.type
_entity.pdbx_description
1 polymer ?
#
loop_
_entity_poly.entity_id
_entity_poly.type
_entity_poly.pdbx_seq_one_letter_code
_entity_poly.pdbx_strand_id
1 'polypeptide(L)'
;MKGKWSTLLGLIAIAGGLTAIFRIVVDTEIAIGFVTMSFGILAIIWTSMAISSLSKGSSLRRHTTNFLFCLIFILSFSIWHTLSKLFKWRETINEFLLYPGYLFLTLAFLIFVITSYQILTMGKEFGFETKAKEIKSIINNKNAMNNKNIVIENKKAINNRKTGNKKKPKK
;
A
#
# COMPACT_ATOMS: atom_id res chain seq x y z
N MET A 1 -15.89 22.10 12.93
CA MET A 1 -14.92 21.87 14.04
C MET A 1 -15.21 20.65 14.93
N LYS A 2 -16.33 19.93 14.81
CA LYS A 2 -16.66 18.77 15.68
C LYS A 2 -15.85 17.48 15.44
N GLY A 3 -15.11 17.38 14.34
CA GLY A 3 -14.38 16.15 13.98
C GLY A 3 -13.10 15.87 14.77
N LYS A 4 -12.33 16.92 15.14
CA LYS A 4 -10.99 16.73 15.73
C LYS A 4 -11.00 16.17 17.15
N TRP A 5 -12.04 16.47 17.94
CA TRP A 5 -12.14 16.01 19.33
C TRP A 5 -12.49 14.52 19.43
N SER A 6 -13.32 14.01 18.50
CA SER A 6 -13.66 12.59 18.45
C SER A 6 -12.44 11.72 18.16
N THR A 7 -11.61 12.12 17.20
CA THR A 7 -10.35 11.41 16.88
C THR A 7 -9.35 11.44 18.03
N LEU A 8 -9.31 12.52 18.79
CA LEU A 8 -8.35 12.70 19.90
C LEU A 8 -8.76 11.86 21.11
N LEU A 9 -10.06 11.79 21.43
CA LEU A 9 -10.60 10.88 22.45
C LEU A 9 -10.40 9.40 22.08
N GLY A 10 -10.57 9.05 20.81
CA GLY A 10 -10.28 7.69 20.32
C GLY A 10 -8.81 7.31 20.52
N LEU A 11 -7.88 8.21 20.20
CA LEU A 11 -6.45 8.00 20.43
C LEU A 11 -6.10 7.85 21.91
N ILE A 12 -6.67 8.69 22.79
CA ILE A 12 -6.46 8.59 24.24
C ILE A 12 -7.03 7.27 24.79
N ALA A 13 -8.20 6.84 24.32
CA ALA A 13 -8.79 5.57 24.73
C ALA A 13 -7.92 4.37 24.30
N ILE A 14 -7.37 4.40 23.09
CA ILE A 14 -6.44 3.37 22.59
C ILE A 14 -5.16 3.37 23.43
N ALA A 15 -4.56 4.53 23.69
CA ALA A 15 -3.33 4.65 24.48
C ALA A 15 -3.54 4.21 25.94
N GLY A 16 -4.69 4.57 26.54
CA GLY A 16 -5.08 4.15 27.88
C GLY A 16 -5.32 2.64 27.96
N GLY A 17 -6.01 2.07 26.97
CA GLY A 17 -6.21 0.61 26.86
C GLY A 17 -4.88 -0.13 26.74
N LEU A 18 -3.95 0.36 25.91
CA LEU A 18 -2.61 -0.21 25.77
C LEU A 18 -1.85 -0.18 27.09
N THR A 19 -1.86 0.97 27.78
CA THR A 19 -1.16 1.16 29.05
C THR A 19 -1.74 0.27 30.17
N ALA A 20 -3.06 0.10 30.19
CA ALA A 20 -3.73 -0.80 31.13
C ALA A 20 -3.32 -2.26 30.89
N ILE A 21 -3.22 -2.70 29.62
CA ILE A 21 -2.73 -4.04 29.27
C ILE A 21 -1.29 -4.22 29.76
N PHE A 22 -0.38 -3.27 29.52
CA PHE A 22 1.00 -3.35 29.99
C PHE A 22 1.14 -3.39 31.52
N ARG A 23 0.19 -2.80 32.26
CA ARG A 23 0.21 -2.81 33.73
C ARG A 23 -0.39 -4.09 34.31
N ILE A 24 -1.36 -4.70 33.63
CA ILE A 24 -2.06 -5.92 34.07
C ILE A 24 -1.29 -7.18 33.64
N VAL A 25 -0.69 -7.16 32.45
CA VAL A 25 0.06 -8.28 31.90
C VAL A 25 1.53 -8.11 32.29
N VAL A 26 1.97 -8.90 33.27
CA VAL A 26 3.36 -8.88 33.78
C VAL A 26 4.37 -9.32 32.70
N ASP A 27 3.95 -10.16 31.76
CA ASP A 27 4.77 -10.62 30.64
C ASP A 27 4.66 -9.69 29.42
N THR A 28 5.72 -8.92 29.17
CA THR A 28 5.85 -8.05 27.98
C THR A 28 5.60 -8.80 26.67
N GLU A 29 5.94 -10.09 26.61
CA GLU A 29 5.71 -10.95 25.44
C GLU A 29 4.21 -11.15 25.14
N ILE A 30 3.39 -11.35 26.18
CA ILE A 30 1.93 -11.50 26.03
C ILE A 30 1.30 -10.17 25.60
N ALA A 31 1.76 -9.05 26.17
CA ALA A 31 1.29 -7.73 25.78
C ALA A 31 1.59 -7.44 24.29
N ILE A 32 2.81 -7.74 23.82
CA ILE A 32 3.18 -7.64 22.39
C ILE A 32 2.29 -8.55 21.54
N GLY A 33 1.97 -9.76 22.01
CA GLY A 33 1.04 -10.69 21.36
C GLY A 33 -0.34 -10.08 21.14
N PHE A 34 -0.94 -9.48 22.17
CA PHE A 34 -2.26 -8.83 22.07
C PHE A 34 -2.25 -7.61 21.12
N VAL A 35 -1.21 -6.78 21.19
CA VAL A 35 -1.07 -5.63 20.29
C VAL A 35 -0.94 -6.10 18.84
N THR A 36 -0.12 -7.11 18.58
CA THR A 36 0.08 -7.70 17.25
C THR A 36 -1.21 -8.32 16.72
N MET A 37 -1.96 -9.04 17.56
CA MET A 37 -3.28 -9.58 17.19
C MET A 37 -4.27 -8.48 16.82
N SER A 38 -4.30 -7.38 17.58
CA SER A 38 -5.20 -6.24 17.33
C SER A 38 -4.93 -5.61 15.97
N PHE A 39 -3.66 -5.38 15.63
CA PHE A 39 -3.26 -4.90 14.30
C PHE A 39 -3.54 -5.92 13.19
N GLY A 40 -3.35 -7.22 13.46
CA GLY A 40 -3.67 -8.27 12.50
C GLY A 40 -5.16 -8.33 12.16
N ILE A 41 -6.05 -8.20 13.14
CA ILE A 41 -7.50 -8.13 12.92
C ILE A 41 -7.87 -6.90 12.10
N LEU A 42 -7.32 -5.72 12.44
CA LEU A 42 -7.52 -4.49 11.66
C LEU A 42 -7.07 -4.65 10.21
N ALA A 43 -5.90 -5.27 9.98
CA ALA A 43 -5.38 -5.54 8.65
C ALA A 43 -6.32 -6.45 7.84
N ILE A 44 -6.90 -7.47 8.46
CA ILE A 44 -7.90 -8.36 7.83
C ILE A 44 -9.16 -7.58 7.43
N ILE A 45 -9.67 -6.72 8.32
CA ILE A 45 -10.86 -5.91 8.05
C ILE A 45 -10.62 -4.98 6.85
N TRP A 46 -9.52 -4.22 6.87
CA TRP A 46 -9.17 -3.31 5.78
C TRP A 46 -8.91 -4.04 4.46
N THR A 47 -8.23 -5.19 4.52
CA THR A 47 -7.98 -6.01 3.32
C THR A 47 -9.30 -6.55 2.76
N SER A 48 -10.23 -6.97 3.62
CA SER A 48 -11.57 -7.43 3.22
C SER A 48 -12.37 -6.31 2.56
N MET A 49 -12.32 -5.09 3.13
CA MET A 49 -12.91 -3.91 2.52
C MET A 49 -12.29 -3.62 1.14
N ALA A 50 -10.96 -3.67 1.03
CA ALA A 50 -10.26 -3.46 -0.23
C ALA A 50 -10.69 -4.48 -1.30
N ILE A 51 -10.83 -5.77 -0.95
CA ILE A 51 -11.33 -6.82 -1.86
C ILE A 51 -12.74 -6.50 -2.36
N SER A 52 -13.61 -6.00 -1.48
CA SER A 52 -14.99 -5.64 -1.83
C SER A 52 -15.06 -4.46 -2.80
N SER A 53 -14.11 -3.54 -2.74
CA SER A 53 -14.00 -2.39 -3.65
C SER A 53 -13.40 -2.73 -5.02
N LEU A 54 -12.80 -3.92 -5.19
CA LEU A 54 -12.19 -4.35 -6.44
C LEU A 54 -13.19 -5.09 -7.35
N SER A 55 -13.07 -4.84 -8.67
CA SER A 55 -13.90 -5.48 -9.69
C SER A 55 -13.77 -7.01 -9.67
N LYS A 56 -14.91 -7.69 -9.88
CA LYS A 56 -14.95 -9.16 -9.95
C LYS A 56 -14.12 -9.63 -11.14
N GLY A 57 -13.23 -10.61 -10.92
CA GLY A 57 -12.38 -11.18 -11.96
C GLY A 57 -11.07 -10.44 -12.23
N SER A 58 -10.81 -9.29 -11.59
CA SER A 58 -9.52 -8.60 -11.70
C SER A 58 -8.38 -9.44 -11.11
N SER A 59 -7.22 -9.45 -11.78
CA SER A 59 -5.99 -10.07 -11.27
C SER A 59 -5.67 -9.52 -9.88
N LEU A 60 -5.83 -8.21 -9.67
CA LEU A 60 -5.59 -7.52 -8.41
C LEU A 60 -6.47 -8.03 -7.27
N ARG A 61 -7.73 -8.38 -7.56
CA ARG A 61 -8.65 -8.95 -6.57
C ARG A 61 -8.17 -10.32 -6.10
N ARG A 62 -7.76 -11.19 -7.03
CA ARG A 62 -7.23 -12.53 -6.72
C ARG A 62 -5.97 -12.44 -5.86
N HIS A 63 -5.09 -11.50 -6.16
CA HIS A 63 -3.90 -11.23 -5.34
C HIS A 63 -4.23 -10.75 -3.94
N THR A 64 -5.15 -9.79 -3.82
CA THR A 64 -5.59 -9.26 -2.51
C THR A 64 -6.25 -10.37 -1.68
N THR A 65 -7.00 -11.30 -2.30
CA THR A 65 -7.54 -12.49 -1.62
C THR A 65 -6.43 -13.43 -1.13
N ASN A 66 -5.41 -13.72 -1.93
CA ASN A 66 -4.27 -14.55 -1.49
C ASN A 66 -3.52 -13.90 -0.32
N PHE A 67 -3.33 -12.58 -0.39
CA PHE A 67 -2.76 -11.79 0.70
C PHE A 67 -3.61 -11.86 1.98
N LEU A 68 -4.95 -11.80 1.86
CA LEU A 68 -5.86 -11.98 2.99
C LEU A 68 -5.69 -13.36 3.65
N PHE A 69 -5.57 -14.43 2.86
CA PHE A 69 -5.30 -15.76 3.39
C PHE A 69 -3.96 -15.80 4.15
N CYS A 70 -2.91 -15.18 3.60
CA CYS A 70 -1.62 -15.05 4.29
C CYS A 70 -1.76 -14.35 5.65
N LEU A 71 -2.50 -13.23 5.70
CA LEU A 71 -2.77 -12.52 6.95
C LEU A 71 -3.51 -13.39 7.97
N ILE A 72 -4.49 -14.19 7.53
CA ILE A 72 -5.24 -15.09 8.41
C ILE A 72 -4.31 -16.15 9.01
N PHE A 73 -3.40 -16.74 8.22
CA PHE A 73 -2.43 -17.72 8.72
C PHE A 73 -1.45 -17.11 9.73
N ILE A 74 -0.91 -15.91 9.44
CA ILE A 74 -0.02 -15.20 10.36
C ILE A 74 -0.74 -14.85 11.66
N LEU A 75 -1.99 -14.39 11.58
CA LEU A 75 -2.80 -14.09 12.75
C LEU A 75 -3.08 -15.35 13.58
N SER A 76 -3.39 -16.47 12.92
CA SER A 76 -3.62 -17.77 13.56
C SER A 76 -2.36 -18.26 14.29
N PHE A 77 -1.19 -18.11 13.66
CA PHE A 77 0.10 -18.34 14.31
C PHE A 77 0.31 -17.45 15.54
N SER A 78 0.02 -16.15 15.43
CA SER A 78 0.15 -15.20 16.54
C SER A 78 -0.77 -15.54 17.71
N ILE A 79 -2.02 -15.95 17.43
CA ILE A 79 -2.98 -16.41 18.44
C ILE A 79 -2.45 -17.68 19.11
N TRP A 80 -2.01 -18.67 18.32
CA TRP A 80 -1.46 -19.93 18.84
C TRP A 80 -0.24 -19.70 19.74
N HIS A 81 0.71 -18.88 19.29
CA HIS A 81 1.91 -18.55 20.04
C HIS A 81 1.57 -17.87 21.37
N THR A 82 0.63 -16.92 21.36
CA THR A 82 0.22 -16.20 22.57
C THR A 82 -0.53 -17.10 23.54
N LEU A 83 -1.41 -17.99 23.04
CA LEU A 83 -2.08 -19.01 23.87
C LEU A 83 -1.08 -19.97 24.51
N SER A 84 -0.10 -20.45 23.74
CA SER A 84 0.95 -21.35 24.24
C SER A 84 1.74 -20.72 25.39
N LYS A 85 2.00 -19.41 25.31
CA LYS A 85 2.66 -18.63 26.38
C LYS A 85 1.74 -18.43 27.58
N LEU A 86 0.49 -18.03 27.36
CA LEU A 86 -0.48 -17.75 28.42
C LEU A 86 -0.77 -18.98 29.28
N PHE A 87 -0.88 -20.16 28.67
CA PHE A 87 -1.11 -21.41 29.40
C PHE A 87 0.17 -22.12 29.86
N LYS A 88 1.34 -21.52 29.62
CA LYS A 88 2.65 -22.14 29.87
C LYS A 88 2.77 -23.56 29.30
N TRP A 89 2.12 -23.84 28.18
CA TRP A 89 2.11 -25.19 27.58
C TRP A 89 3.51 -25.71 27.26
N ARG A 90 4.45 -24.78 27.03
CA ARG A 90 5.88 -25.09 26.83
C ARG A 90 6.51 -25.78 28.05
N GLU A 91 6.06 -25.47 29.27
CA GLU A 91 6.57 -26.09 30.50
C GLU A 91 5.83 -27.38 30.84
N THR A 92 4.54 -27.49 30.49
CA THR A 92 3.66 -28.56 31.02
C THR A 92 3.41 -29.73 30.05
N ILE A 93 3.35 -29.51 28.73
CA ILE A 93 2.85 -30.53 27.76
C ILE A 93 3.89 -30.86 26.66
N ASN A 94 5.19 -30.69 26.96
CA ASN A 94 6.30 -31.01 26.04
C ASN A 94 6.31 -30.18 24.74
N GLU A 95 7.43 -30.25 24.00
CA GLU A 95 7.67 -29.47 22.76
C GLU A 95 6.67 -29.74 21.63
N PHE A 96 5.87 -30.81 21.72
CA PHE A 96 4.91 -31.22 20.69
C PHE A 96 3.83 -30.17 20.38
N LEU A 97 3.40 -29.37 21.37
CA LEU A 97 2.40 -28.31 21.13
C LEU A 97 2.95 -27.09 20.37
N LEU A 98 4.27 -27.01 20.13
CA LEU A 98 4.85 -25.94 19.31
C LEU A 98 4.73 -26.20 17.80
N TYR A 99 4.65 -27.47 17.37
CA TYR A 99 4.63 -27.85 15.96
C TYR A 99 3.48 -27.24 15.14
N PRO A 100 2.23 -27.16 15.64
CA PRO A 100 1.14 -26.53 14.91
C PRO A 100 1.44 -25.07 14.55
N GLY A 101 2.11 -24.33 15.45
CA GLY A 101 2.53 -22.95 15.19
C GLY A 101 3.48 -22.86 13.98
N TYR A 102 4.52 -23.68 13.96
CA TYR A 102 5.47 -23.72 12.84
C TYR A 102 4.81 -24.14 11.53
N LEU A 103 3.79 -25.00 11.57
CA LEU A 103 3.01 -25.38 10.39
C LEU A 103 2.26 -24.17 9.82
N PHE A 104 1.55 -23.40 10.66
CA PHE A 104 0.86 -22.18 10.20
C PHE A 104 1.84 -21.16 9.61
N LEU A 105 3.00 -21.00 10.23
CA LEU A 105 4.03 -20.08 9.75
C LEU A 105 4.60 -20.52 8.39
N THR A 106 4.86 -21.82 8.23
CA THR A 106 5.36 -22.39 6.97
C THR A 106 4.35 -22.20 5.84
N LEU A 107 3.05 -22.43 6.10
CA LEU A 107 1.98 -22.18 5.15
C LEU A 107 1.87 -20.69 4.80
N ALA A 108 2.01 -19.80 5.78
CA ALA A 108 2.03 -18.36 5.54
C ALA A 108 3.15 -17.96 4.58
N PHE A 109 4.37 -18.47 4.80
CA PHE A 109 5.52 -18.21 3.92
C PHE A 109 5.31 -18.79 2.51
N LEU A 110 4.74 -19.98 2.38
CA LEU A 110 4.44 -20.57 1.09
C LEU A 110 3.47 -19.67 0.28
N ILE A 111 2.39 -19.22 0.93
CA ILE A 111 1.44 -18.29 0.32
C ILE A 111 2.11 -16.95 0.00
N PHE A 112 3.01 -16.47 0.86
CA PHE A 112 3.74 -15.22 0.66
C PHE A 112 4.65 -15.28 -0.58
N VAL A 113 5.33 -16.40 -0.81
CA VAL A 113 6.15 -16.62 -2.02
C VAL A 113 5.27 -16.61 -3.28
N ILE A 114 4.16 -17.34 -3.26
CA ILE A 114 3.19 -17.35 -4.39
C ILE A 114 2.66 -15.93 -4.65
N THR A 115 2.34 -15.21 -3.59
CA THR A 115 1.81 -13.84 -3.64
C THR A 115 2.86 -12.87 -4.19
N SER A 116 4.13 -13.01 -3.80
CA SER A 116 5.25 -12.19 -4.30
C SER A 116 5.49 -12.41 -5.79
N TYR A 117 5.39 -13.65 -6.27
CA TYR A 117 5.46 -13.95 -7.70
C TYR A 117 4.34 -13.27 -8.49
N GLN A 118 3.12 -13.21 -7.93
CA GLN A 118 1.99 -12.49 -8.55
C GLN A 118 2.20 -10.97 -8.62
N ILE A 119 2.88 -10.37 -7.62
CA ILE A 119 3.23 -8.95 -7.67
C ILE A 119 4.17 -8.69 -8.84
N LEU A 120 5.15 -9.58 -9.07
CA LEU A 120 6.06 -9.45 -10.20
C LEU A 120 5.31 -9.52 -11.54
N THR A 121 4.35 -10.43 -11.69
CA THR A 121 3.54 -10.51 -12.92
C THR A 121 2.66 -9.28 -13.09
N MET A 122 2.03 -8.78 -12.02
CA MET A 122 1.27 -7.52 -12.06
C MET A 122 2.16 -6.33 -12.39
N GLY A 123 3.36 -6.26 -11.83
CA GLY A 123 4.33 -5.20 -12.13
C GLY A 123 4.75 -5.19 -13.60
N LYS A 124 4.71 -6.34 -14.29
CA LYS A 124 4.93 -6.42 -15.74
C LYS A 124 3.68 -6.02 -16.52
N GLU A 125 2.49 -6.46 -16.12
CA GLU A 125 1.22 -6.18 -16.80
C GLU A 125 0.74 -4.73 -16.66
N PHE A 126 0.73 -4.22 -15.42
CA PHE A 126 0.52 -2.81 -15.10
C PHE A 126 1.77 -1.97 -15.32
N GLY A 127 2.86 -2.63 -15.77
CA GLY A 127 4.16 -2.06 -16.06
C GLY A 127 4.03 -0.75 -16.78
N PHE A 128 4.23 0.30 -16.00
CA PHE A 128 4.23 1.69 -16.39
C PHE A 128 5.18 1.97 -17.54
N GLU A 129 5.99 1.03 -18.03
CA GLU A 129 6.80 1.23 -19.23
C GLU A 129 5.94 1.57 -20.45
N THR A 130 4.84 0.84 -20.71
CA THR A 130 4.03 1.09 -21.91
C THR A 130 3.23 2.38 -21.75
N LYS A 131 2.60 2.57 -20.58
CA LYS A 131 1.84 3.78 -20.25
C LYS A 131 2.73 5.02 -20.08
N ALA A 132 3.93 4.90 -19.52
CA ALA A 132 4.89 6.00 -19.43
C ALA A 132 5.56 6.29 -20.76
N LYS A 133 5.79 5.30 -21.64
CA LYS A 133 6.20 5.55 -23.04
C LYS A 133 5.12 6.33 -23.79
N GLU A 134 3.86 5.99 -23.58
CA GLU A 134 2.70 6.70 -24.15
C GLU A 134 2.58 8.13 -23.59
N ILE A 135 2.70 8.33 -22.28
CA ILE A 135 2.69 9.67 -21.67
C ILE A 135 3.92 10.49 -22.12
N LYS A 136 5.11 9.87 -22.20
CA LYS A 136 6.35 10.53 -22.64
C LYS A 136 6.29 10.93 -24.11
N SER A 137 5.67 10.12 -24.96
CA SER A 137 5.47 10.47 -26.38
C SER A 137 4.48 11.64 -26.53
N ILE A 138 3.40 11.66 -25.74
CA ILE A 138 2.44 12.79 -25.70
C ILE A 138 3.13 14.08 -25.23
N ILE A 139 3.92 14.03 -24.17
CA ILE A 139 4.67 15.19 -23.65
C ILE A 139 5.69 15.69 -24.68
N ASN A 140 6.46 14.80 -25.31
CA ASN A 140 7.43 15.17 -26.34
C ASN A 140 6.76 15.81 -27.56
N ASN A 141 5.64 15.26 -28.02
CA ASN A 141 4.88 15.83 -29.14
C ASN A 141 4.30 17.21 -28.80
N LYS A 142 3.77 17.39 -27.57
CA LYS A 142 3.27 18.68 -27.12
C LYS A 142 4.39 19.74 -27.06
N ASN A 143 5.57 19.36 -26.57
CA ASN A 143 6.74 20.25 -26.54
C ASN A 143 7.23 20.61 -27.95
N ALA A 144 7.26 19.62 -28.86
CA ALA A 144 7.65 19.86 -30.26
C ALA A 144 6.68 20.79 -31.00
N MET A 145 5.37 20.65 -30.78
CA MET A 145 4.37 21.58 -31.33
C MET A 145 4.52 22.99 -30.76
N ASN A 146 4.73 23.11 -29.44
CA ASN A 146 4.89 24.41 -28.80
C ASN A 146 6.14 25.15 -29.34
N ASN A 147 7.24 24.42 -29.52
CA ASN A 147 8.47 24.98 -30.06
C ASN A 147 8.32 25.40 -31.53
N LYS A 148 7.59 24.63 -32.36
CA LYS A 148 7.25 25.03 -33.74
C LYS A 148 6.44 26.33 -33.78
N ASN A 149 5.45 26.48 -32.90
CA ASN A 149 4.63 27.70 -32.86
C ASN A 149 5.46 28.94 -32.49
N ILE A 150 6.37 28.84 -31.52
CA ILE A 150 7.27 29.94 -31.13
C ILE A 150 8.18 30.35 -32.31
N VAL A 151 8.70 29.38 -33.07
CA VAL A 151 9.53 29.67 -34.26
C VAL A 151 8.71 30.37 -35.36
N ILE A 152 7.45 29.97 -35.56
CA ILE A 152 6.56 30.59 -36.55
C ILE A 152 6.20 32.03 -36.14
N GLU A 153 5.88 32.28 -34.87
CA GLU A 153 5.61 33.63 -34.36
C GLU A 153 6.83 34.55 -34.52
N ASN A 154 8.02 34.07 -34.14
CA ASN A 154 9.25 34.86 -34.30
C ASN A 154 9.55 35.17 -35.77
N LYS A 155 9.36 34.22 -36.70
CA LYS A 155 9.52 34.49 -38.14
C LYS A 155 8.53 35.54 -38.65
N LYS A 156 7.26 35.50 -38.21
CA LYS A 156 6.25 36.52 -38.57
C LYS A 156 6.64 37.90 -38.03
N ALA A 157 7.09 37.98 -36.77
CA ALA A 157 7.55 39.23 -36.16
C ALA A 157 8.75 39.84 -36.91
N ILE A 158 9.72 39.02 -37.32
CA ILE A 158 10.87 39.46 -38.11
C ILE A 158 10.44 39.96 -39.50
N ASN A 159 9.53 39.26 -40.18
CA ASN A 159 9.05 39.70 -41.49
C ASN A 159 8.28 41.02 -41.41
N ASN A 160 7.44 41.22 -40.39
CA ASN A 160 6.72 42.47 -40.17
C ASN A 160 7.68 43.65 -39.91
N ARG A 161 8.81 43.44 -39.22
CA ARG A 161 9.85 44.48 -39.06
C ARG A 161 10.53 44.84 -40.39
N LYS A 162 10.76 43.86 -41.28
CA LYS A 162 11.37 44.11 -42.60
C LYS A 162 10.44 44.85 -43.55
N THR A 163 9.14 44.62 -43.50
CA THR A 163 8.15 45.30 -44.36
C THR A 163 7.70 46.65 -43.82
N GLY A 164 7.70 46.86 -42.50
CA GLY A 164 7.31 48.13 -41.86
C GLY A 164 8.28 49.30 -42.11
N ASN A 165 9.55 49.03 -42.40
CA ASN A 165 10.58 50.07 -42.53
C ASN A 165 10.64 50.76 -43.92
N LYS A 166 9.62 50.56 -44.78
CA LYS A 166 9.56 51.18 -46.13
C LYS A 166 8.61 52.37 -46.25
N LYS A 167 7.98 52.85 -45.18
CA LYS A 167 7.25 54.13 -45.20
C LYS A 167 8.22 55.28 -44.98
N LYS A 168 8.88 55.72 -46.07
CA LYS A 168 9.58 57.01 -46.11
C LYS A 168 8.56 58.13 -45.83
N PRO A 169 8.92 59.16 -45.04
CA PRO A 169 8.09 60.34 -44.90
C PRO A 169 7.98 61.00 -46.28
N LYS A 170 6.75 61.15 -46.77
CA LYS A 170 6.47 62.11 -47.85
C LYS A 170 6.64 63.49 -47.25
N LYS A 171 7.49 64.27 -47.91
CA LYS A 171 7.83 65.67 -47.65
C LYS A 171 6.61 66.52 -47.35
#